data_AF-A0A7V1N7T7-F1
#
_entry.id   AF-A0A7V1N7T7-F1
#
_cell.length_a   1.000
_cell.length_b   1.000
_cell.length_c   1.000
_cell.angle_alpha   90.00
_cell.angle_beta   90.00
_cell.angle_gamma   90.00
#
_symmetry.space_group_name_H-M   'P 1'
#
loop_
_entity.id
_entity.type
_entity.pdbx_description
1 polymer ?
#
loop_
_entity_poly.entity_id
_entity_poly.type
_entity_poly.pdbx_seq_one_letter_code
_entity_poly.pdbx_strand_id
1 'polypeptide(L)'
;MHRVLKRRRRGFTLIEILVVVVIIAILAAISVPIYIQYVRGARAADAQSQIGAIYNAAKMFRQDQDRWPTDVDEMEELGYLSIDESVRRQWTFSTEFPERIVATSTDEMSGGAGQEVVYDILNGMFYGYGLPNEGEAVTP
;
A
#
# COMPACT_ATOMS: atom_id res chain seq x y z
N MET A 1 66.10 12.03 -27.16
CA MET A 1 65.47 10.73 -27.51
C MET A 1 64.41 10.42 -26.47
N HIS A 2 63.13 10.73 -26.74
CA HIS A 2 62.01 10.48 -25.82
C HIS A 2 61.29 9.18 -26.21
N ARG A 3 61.32 8.16 -25.32
CA ARG A 3 60.56 6.91 -25.49
C ARG A 3 59.17 7.10 -24.86
N VAL A 4 58.14 7.31 -25.68
CA VAL A 4 56.76 7.33 -25.19
C VAL A 4 56.31 5.90 -24.92
N LEU A 5 56.11 5.55 -23.64
CA LEU A 5 55.55 4.27 -23.23
C LEU A 5 54.04 4.24 -23.56
N LYS A 6 53.66 3.49 -24.59
CA LYS A 6 52.26 3.27 -24.96
C LYS A 6 51.57 2.47 -23.86
N ARG A 7 50.77 3.12 -23.01
CA ARG A 7 49.89 2.42 -22.04
C ARG A 7 48.97 1.47 -22.82
N ARG A 8 49.10 0.16 -22.60
CA ARG A 8 48.13 -0.82 -23.11
C ARG A 8 46.79 -0.53 -22.45
N ARG A 9 45.81 -0.03 -23.23
CA ARG A 9 44.42 0.03 -22.79
C ARG A 9 43.94 -1.41 -22.64
N ARG A 10 43.67 -1.84 -21.40
CA ARG A 10 42.93 -3.08 -21.14
C ARG A 10 41.47 -2.78 -21.46
N GLY A 11 40.91 -3.45 -22.45
CA GLY A 11 39.46 -3.42 -22.73
C GLY A 11 38.74 -4.44 -21.87
N PHE A 12 37.44 -4.23 -21.66
CA PHE A 12 36.55 -5.21 -21.03
C PHE A 12 36.51 -6.49 -21.86
N THR A 13 36.49 -7.63 -21.17
CA THR A 13 36.31 -8.93 -21.80
C THR A 13 34.82 -9.28 -21.88
N LEU A 14 34.43 -10.07 -22.89
CA LEU A 14 33.06 -10.58 -22.99
C LEU A 14 32.66 -11.44 -21.78
N ILE A 15 33.63 -12.16 -21.21
CA ILE A 15 33.40 -12.99 -20.02
C ILE A 15 33.11 -12.15 -18.77
N GLU A 16 33.76 -11.00 -18.59
CA GLU A 16 33.46 -10.08 -17.47
C GLU A 16 32.02 -9.58 -17.54
N ILE A 17 31.56 -9.18 -18.73
CA ILE A 17 30.17 -8.74 -18.90
C ILE A 17 29.19 -9.91 -18.70
N LEU A 18 29.51 -11.11 -19.19
CA LEU A 18 28.68 -12.30 -19.00
C LEU A 18 28.46 -12.64 -17.52
N VAL A 19 29.53 -12.64 -16.72
CA VAL A 19 29.41 -12.94 -15.28
C VAL A 19 28.58 -11.88 -14.57
N VAL A 20 28.75 -10.60 -14.92
CA VAL A 20 27.98 -9.49 -14.31
C VAL A 20 26.48 -9.62 -14.62
N VAL A 21 26.09 -9.89 -15.87
CA VAL A 21 24.66 -10.03 -16.21
C VAL A 21 24.02 -11.25 -15.56
N VAL A 22 24.77 -12.35 -15.40
CA VAL A 22 24.31 -13.55 -14.69
C VAL A 22 24.04 -13.25 -13.22
N ILE A 23 24.94 -12.53 -12.55
CA ILE A 23 24.75 -12.14 -11.15
C ILE A 23 23.53 -11.22 -11.00
N ILE A 24 23.38 -10.21 -11.86
CA ILE A 24 22.22 -9.30 -11.84
C ILE A 24 20.91 -10.07 -12.07
N ALA A 25 20.89 -11.04 -12.98
CA ALA A 25 19.70 -11.85 -13.24
C ALA A 25 19.26 -12.68 -12.01
N ILE A 26 20.21 -13.29 -11.31
CA ILE A 26 19.93 -14.05 -10.08
C ILE A 26 19.39 -13.13 -8.98
N LEU A 27 20.03 -11.97 -8.77
CA LEU A 27 19.58 -11.00 -7.78
C LEU A 27 18.19 -10.46 -8.10
N ALA A 28 17.91 -10.13 -9.36
CA ALA A 28 16.60 -9.64 -9.80
C ALA A 28 15.49 -10.69 -9.58
N ALA A 29 15.76 -11.96 -9.87
CA ALA A 29 14.79 -13.05 -9.70
C ALA A 29 14.30 -13.19 -8.26
N ILE A 30 15.17 -12.97 -7.27
CA ILE A 30 14.82 -13.03 -5.84
C ILE A 30 14.24 -11.68 -5.35
N SER A 31 14.82 -10.57 -5.81
CA SER A 31 14.49 -9.24 -5.28
C SER A 31 13.12 -8.74 -5.72
N VAL A 32 12.70 -9.03 -6.96
CA VAL A 32 11.41 -8.57 -7.50
C VAL A 32 10.20 -9.07 -6.68
N PRO A 33 10.02 -10.38 -6.39
CA PRO A 33 8.87 -10.83 -5.61
C PRO A 33 8.88 -10.28 -4.18
N ILE A 34 10.04 -10.16 -3.54
CA ILE A 34 10.18 -9.56 -2.20
C ILE A 34 9.73 -8.10 -2.22
N TYR A 35 10.20 -7.34 -3.21
CA TYR A 35 9.82 -5.94 -3.37
C TYR A 35 8.30 -5.78 -3.56
N ILE A 36 7.67 -6.63 -4.38
CA ILE A 36 6.21 -6.60 -4.57
C ILE A 36 5.47 -6.82 -3.24
N GLN A 37 5.89 -7.78 -2.43
CA GLN A 37 5.27 -8.02 -1.12
C GLN A 37 5.49 -6.85 -0.15
N TYR A 38 6.69 -6.27 -0.14
CA TYR A 38 6.97 -5.08 0.66
C TYR A 38 6.04 -3.91 0.30
N VAL A 39 5.87 -3.63 -0.99
CA VAL A 39 4.98 -2.54 -1.43
C VAL A 39 3.52 -2.86 -1.12
N ARG A 40 3.08 -4.12 -1.22
CA ARG A 40 1.73 -4.53 -0.80
C ARG A 40 1.48 -4.24 0.68
N GLY A 41 2.41 -4.63 1.56
CA GLY A 41 2.30 -4.34 3.00
C GLY A 41 2.31 -2.84 3.30
N ALA A 42 3.13 -2.05 2.59
CA ALA A 42 3.14 -0.59 2.73
C ALA A 42 1.80 0.05 2.35
N ARG A 43 1.17 -0.42 1.27
CA ARG A 43 -0.18 0.02 0.85
C ARG A 43 -1.25 -0.40 1.86
N ALA A 44 -1.15 -1.60 2.42
CA ALA A 44 -2.05 -2.04 3.47
C ALA A 44 -1.98 -1.14 4.70
N ALA A 45 -0.76 -0.77 5.12
CA ALA A 45 -0.55 0.16 6.24
C ALA A 45 -1.11 1.56 5.95
N ASP A 46 -0.99 2.05 4.71
CA ASP A 46 -1.62 3.29 4.28
C ASP A 46 -3.16 3.21 4.39
N ALA A 47 -3.78 2.17 3.83
CA ALA A 47 -5.22 1.95 3.95
C ALA A 47 -5.68 1.85 5.42
N GLN A 48 -4.93 1.13 6.27
CA GLN A 48 -5.21 1.07 7.72
C GLN A 48 -5.21 2.45 8.38
N SER A 49 -4.25 3.30 8.02
CA SER A 49 -4.17 4.68 8.52
C SER A 49 -5.40 5.49 8.10
N GLN A 50 -5.79 5.42 6.82
CA GLN A 50 -6.96 6.14 6.31
C GLN A 50 -8.25 5.65 6.95
N ILE A 51 -8.43 4.32 7.05
CA ILE A 51 -9.57 3.71 7.74
C ILE A 51 -9.63 4.14 9.21
N GLY A 52 -8.48 4.21 9.89
CA GLY A 52 -8.40 4.70 11.27
C GLY A 52 -8.87 6.16 11.41
N ALA A 53 -8.52 7.03 10.46
CA ALA A 53 -8.99 8.40 10.42
C ALA A 53 -10.51 8.47 10.19
N ILE A 54 -11.04 7.70 9.24
CA ILE A 54 -12.48 7.58 8.96
C ILE A 54 -13.23 7.08 10.19
N TYR A 55 -12.73 6.04 10.87
CA TYR A 55 -13.38 5.49 12.06
C TYR A 55 -13.40 6.50 13.22
N ASN A 56 -12.32 7.28 13.39
CA ASN A 56 -12.28 8.34 14.39
C ASN A 56 -13.28 9.46 14.07
N ALA A 57 -13.36 9.89 12.82
CA ALA A 57 -14.37 10.86 12.37
C ALA A 57 -15.79 10.33 12.61
N ALA A 58 -16.06 9.06 12.31
CA ALA A 58 -17.37 8.45 12.53
C ALA A 58 -17.75 8.39 14.02
N LYS A 59 -16.78 8.18 14.92
CA LYS A 59 -17.02 8.27 16.37
C LYS A 59 -17.37 9.69 16.81
N MET A 60 -16.65 10.70 16.31
CA MET A 60 -16.95 12.12 16.60
C MET A 60 -18.34 12.49 16.09
N PHE A 61 -18.64 12.13 14.84
CA PHE A 61 -19.97 12.31 14.25
C PHE A 61 -21.06 11.72 15.12
N ARG A 62 -20.87 10.49 15.62
CA ARG A 62 -21.85 9.84 16.49
C ARG A 62 -22.02 10.54 17.83
N GLN A 63 -20.97 11.12 18.39
CA GLN A 63 -21.07 11.89 19.62
C GLN A 63 -21.91 13.16 19.45
N ASP A 64 -21.85 13.78 18.26
CA ASP A 64 -22.54 15.04 17.99
C ASP A 64 -23.96 14.84 17.42
N GLN A 65 -24.21 13.75 16.69
CA GLN A 65 -25.46 13.49 15.96
C GLN A 65 -26.31 12.34 16.55
N ASP A 66 -25.84 11.68 17.61
CA ASP A 66 -26.48 10.52 18.25
C ASP A 66 -26.77 9.32 17.30
N ARG A 67 -26.14 9.29 16.13
CA ARG A 67 -26.23 8.20 15.14
C ARG A 67 -24.91 7.99 14.41
N TRP A 68 -24.73 6.86 13.76
CA TRP A 68 -23.60 6.67 12.85
C TRP A 68 -23.81 7.47 11.54
N PRO A 69 -22.71 7.89 10.89
CA PRO A 69 -22.80 8.41 9.52
C PRO A 69 -23.17 7.29 8.56
N THR A 70 -23.77 7.66 7.43
CA THR A 70 -24.18 6.72 6.39
C THR A 70 -23.01 6.32 5.52
N ASP A 71 -22.18 7.31 5.17
CA ASP A 71 -21.01 7.15 4.33
C ASP A 71 -19.91 8.16 4.71
N VAL A 72 -18.80 8.07 3.98
CA VAL A 72 -17.64 8.95 4.14
C VAL A 72 -17.90 10.36 3.63
N ASP A 73 -18.74 10.50 2.59
CA ASP A 73 -19.03 11.78 1.97
C ASP A 73 -19.87 12.66 2.92
N GLU A 74 -20.81 12.08 3.68
CA GLU A 74 -21.56 12.77 4.74
C GLU A 74 -20.62 13.37 5.80
N MET A 75 -19.61 12.62 6.23
CA MET A 75 -18.63 13.10 7.20
C MET A 75 -17.78 14.24 6.66
N GLU A 76 -17.45 14.20 5.36
CA GLU A 76 -16.66 15.25 4.71
C GLU A 76 -17.48 16.52 4.49
N GLU A 77 -18.73 16.40 4.03
CA GLU A 77 -19.63 17.54 3.82
C GLU A 77 -19.91 18.30 5.13
N LEU A 78 -20.03 17.58 6.23
CA LEU A 78 -20.26 18.15 7.56
C LEU A 78 -18.96 18.53 8.29
N GLY A 79 -17.80 18.36 7.65
CA GLY A 79 -16.51 18.85 8.13
C GLY A 79 -15.86 18.02 9.24
N TYR A 80 -16.28 16.77 9.45
CA TYR A 80 -15.64 15.83 10.40
C TYR A 80 -14.39 15.18 9.83
N LEU A 81 -14.28 15.12 8.51
CA LEU A 81 -13.19 14.48 7.78
C LEU A 81 -12.81 15.31 6.56
N SER A 82 -11.58 15.20 6.11
CA SER A 82 -11.12 15.70 4.81
C SER A 82 -10.25 14.62 4.19
N ILE A 83 -10.62 14.14 3.00
CA ILE A 83 -9.82 13.14 2.28
C ILE A 83 -9.12 13.81 1.11
N ASP A 84 -7.79 13.83 1.16
CA ASP A 84 -6.98 14.41 0.10
C ASP A 84 -7.21 13.71 -1.24
N GLU A 85 -7.11 14.46 -2.33
CA GLU A 85 -7.29 13.93 -3.69
C GLU A 85 -6.32 12.77 -4.00
N SER A 86 -5.11 12.81 -3.44
CA SER A 86 -4.15 11.70 -3.57
C SER A 86 -4.65 10.40 -2.96
N VAL A 87 -5.38 10.48 -1.83
CA VAL A 87 -5.99 9.32 -1.20
C VAL A 87 -7.15 8.83 -2.05
N ARG A 88 -8.02 9.73 -2.54
CA ARG A 88 -9.14 9.36 -3.44
C ARG A 88 -8.67 8.73 -4.75
N ARG A 89 -7.50 9.12 -5.26
CA ARG A 89 -6.87 8.48 -6.42
C ARG A 89 -6.35 7.08 -6.11
N GLN A 90 -6.17 6.70 -4.86
CA GLN A 90 -5.65 5.38 -4.48
C GLN A 90 -6.74 4.47 -3.91
N TRP A 91 -7.67 5.03 -3.15
CA TRP A 91 -8.65 4.31 -2.35
C TRP A 91 -10.04 4.94 -2.47
N THR A 92 -11.02 4.07 -2.64
CA THR A 92 -12.44 4.34 -2.41
C THR A 92 -12.83 3.67 -1.10
N PHE A 93 -13.64 4.34 -0.28
CA PHE A 93 -14.07 3.81 1.01
C PHE A 93 -15.55 3.51 0.99
N SER A 94 -15.91 2.32 1.48
CA SER A 94 -17.29 1.92 1.74
C SER A 94 -17.45 1.61 3.22
N THR A 95 -18.53 2.10 3.80
CA THR A 95 -18.77 2.00 5.24
C THR A 95 -20.07 1.28 5.53
N GLU A 96 -20.02 0.32 6.43
CA GLU A 96 -21.19 -0.39 6.93
C GLU A 96 -21.18 -0.26 8.46
N PHE A 97 -21.40 0.96 8.96
CA PHE A 97 -21.31 1.22 10.39
C PHE A 97 -22.45 0.55 11.17
N PRO A 98 -22.18 0.01 12.38
CA PRO A 98 -20.89 -0.04 13.09
C PRO A 98 -20.06 -1.30 12.81
N GLU A 99 -20.35 -2.05 11.74
CA GLU A 99 -19.80 -3.39 11.50
C GLU A 99 -18.41 -3.34 10.88
N ARG A 100 -18.24 -2.61 9.77
CA ARG A 100 -16.97 -2.58 9.05
C ARG A 100 -16.74 -1.33 8.19
N ILE A 101 -15.47 -1.11 7.85
CA ILE A 101 -15.02 -0.14 6.84
C ILE A 101 -14.15 -0.89 5.84
N VAL A 102 -14.41 -0.68 4.55
CA VAL A 102 -13.65 -1.30 3.46
C VAL A 102 -12.97 -0.20 2.65
N ALA A 103 -11.66 -0.32 2.46
CA ALA A 103 -10.89 0.46 1.50
C ALA A 103 -10.64 -0.39 0.26
N THR A 104 -11.19 0.03 -0.87
CA THR A 104 -11.03 -0.64 -2.17
C THR A 104 -10.13 0.21 -3.05
N SER A 105 -9.07 -0.39 -3.56
CA SER A 105 -8.13 0.31 -4.45
C SER A 105 -8.71 0.63 -5.82
N THR A 106 -8.36 1.80 -6.33
CA THR A 106 -8.81 2.31 -7.63
C THR A 106 -7.97 1.77 -8.79
N ASP A 107 -8.42 2.02 -10.02
CA ASP A 107 -7.66 1.75 -11.26
C ASP A 107 -6.37 2.58 -11.38
N GLU A 108 -6.32 3.73 -10.72
CA GLU A 108 -5.13 4.60 -10.71
C GLU A 108 -4.06 4.11 -9.74
N MET A 109 -4.41 3.23 -8.79
CA MET A 109 -3.45 2.68 -7.84
C MET A 109 -2.48 1.74 -8.55
N SER A 110 -1.18 2.05 -8.48
CA SER A 110 -0.09 1.23 -9.04
C SER A 110 -0.01 -0.22 -8.51
N GLY A 111 -0.79 -0.57 -7.49
CA GLY A 111 -0.84 -1.91 -6.91
C GLY A 111 -1.87 -2.85 -7.52
N GLY A 112 -2.61 -2.38 -8.53
CA GLY A 112 -3.73 -3.07 -9.15
C GLY A 112 -5.06 -2.67 -8.51
N ALA A 113 -6.09 -2.56 -9.34
CA ALA A 113 -7.44 -2.19 -8.92
C ALA A 113 -8.14 -3.32 -8.14
N GLY A 114 -9.15 -2.96 -7.36
CA GLY A 114 -10.08 -3.90 -6.71
C GLY A 114 -9.48 -4.69 -5.55
N GLN A 115 -8.28 -4.35 -5.10
CA GLN A 115 -7.72 -4.88 -3.85
C GLN A 115 -8.41 -4.24 -2.66
N GLU A 116 -8.79 -5.04 -1.66
CA GLU A 116 -9.57 -4.58 -0.52
C GLU A 116 -8.80 -4.75 0.79
N VAL A 117 -8.81 -3.71 1.62
CA VAL A 117 -8.40 -3.76 3.02
C VAL A 117 -9.64 -3.52 3.86
N VAL A 118 -9.96 -4.47 4.73
CA VAL A 118 -11.18 -4.43 5.54
C VAL A 118 -10.80 -4.24 6.99
N TYR A 119 -11.53 -3.35 7.67
CA TYR A 119 -11.53 -3.22 9.11
C TYR A 119 -12.86 -3.72 9.66
N ASP A 120 -12.80 -4.81 10.39
CA ASP A 120 -13.91 -5.29 11.20
C ASP A 120 -13.89 -4.56 12.53
N ILE A 121 -14.88 -3.70 12.74
CA ILE A 121 -14.98 -2.86 13.92
C ILE A 121 -15.40 -3.68 15.15
N LEU A 122 -16.21 -4.72 14.95
CA LEU A 122 -16.73 -5.56 16.02
C LEU A 122 -15.61 -6.38 16.66
N ASN A 123 -14.72 -6.90 15.84
CA ASN A 123 -13.57 -7.71 16.26
C ASN A 123 -12.29 -6.88 16.46
N GLY A 124 -12.25 -5.64 15.97
CA GLY A 124 -11.07 -4.77 16.04
C GLY A 124 -9.91 -5.22 15.16
N MET A 125 -10.20 -5.93 14.06
CA MET A 125 -9.21 -6.63 13.24
C MET A 125 -9.19 -6.09 11.81
N PHE A 126 -7.99 -6.06 11.22
CA PHE A 126 -7.81 -5.78 9.80
C PHE A 126 -7.44 -7.05 9.03
N TYR A 127 -7.98 -7.19 7.81
CA TYR A 127 -7.67 -8.29 6.90
C TYR A 127 -7.74 -7.86 5.43
N GLY A 128 -7.28 -8.73 4.54
CA GLY A 128 -7.34 -8.52 3.08
C GLY A 128 -5.99 -8.21 2.45
N TYR A 129 -5.95 -7.28 1.50
CA TYR A 129 -4.78 -6.96 0.69
C TYR A 129 -3.55 -6.60 1.52
N GLY A 130 -2.46 -7.35 1.35
CA GLY A 130 -1.22 -7.13 2.09
C GLY A 130 -1.31 -7.47 3.58
N LEU A 131 -2.41 -8.07 4.04
CA LEU A 131 -2.70 -8.47 5.41
C LEU A 131 -3.08 -9.96 5.45
N PRO A 132 -3.22 -10.56 6.65
CA PRO A 132 -3.83 -11.88 6.77
C PRO A 132 -5.24 -11.91 6.18
N ASN A 133 -5.68 -13.08 5.74
CA ASN A 133 -7.07 -13.29 5.33
C ASN A 133 -7.99 -13.27 6.58
N GLU A 134 -9.29 -13.07 6.39
CA GLU A 134 -10.30 -12.97 7.47
C GLU A 134 -10.17 -14.09 8.52
N GLY A 135 -9.96 -15.35 8.09
CA GLY A 135 -9.80 -16.50 8.98
C GLY A 135 -8.39 -16.72 9.56
N GLU A 136 -7.39 -15.93 9.15
CA GLU A 136 -5.99 -15.99 9.61
C GLU A 136 -5.62 -14.79 10.48
N ALA A 137 -6.50 -13.80 10.60
CA ALA A 137 -6.30 -12.63 11.44
C ALA A 137 -6.36 -13.03 12.92
N VAL A 138 -5.19 -13.17 13.55
CA VAL A 138 -5.08 -13.52 14.97
C VAL A 138 -5.34 -12.27 15.81
N THR A 139 -6.33 -12.32 16.70
CA THR A 139 -6.59 -11.28 17.70
C THR A 139 -5.32 -11.01 18.53
N PRO A 140 -4.92 -9.75 18.73
CA PRO A 140 -3.76 -9.42 19.56
C PRO A 140 -3.93 -9.85 21.03
#